data_AF-A0A0N1IE63-F1
#
_entry.id   AF-A0A0N1IE63-F1
#
_cell.length_a   1.000
_cell.length_b   1.000
_cell.length_c   1.000
_cell.angle_alpha   90.00
_cell.angle_beta   90.00
_cell.angle_gamma   90.00
#
_symmetry.space_group_name_H-M   'P 1'
#
loop_
_entity.id
_entity.type
_entity.pdbx_description
1 polymer ?
#
loop_
_entity_poly.entity_id
_entity_poly.type
_entity_poly.pdbx_seq_one_letter_code
_entity_poly.pdbx_strand_id
1 'polypeptide(L)'
;MSLTWPSPILVKLRNPNENPITTSLDNNQISWIVSVSFLASVFTTILMGFIVNRFGKKQWLVFAYLPRITSGFIYVFATSYWMIIIGRILNGISDVLILNSVASYSAEIASKEIRGSLGTIPQILSSLGMLISLSLGPYVSYFVLNVTFTSIVILTFIPILLLPESPHFLYSKGRYIEAFNVLKYFRDSETLALIEMNEYGKEKNIEIDREAILKNKLFIKGTILGIMLGLGTQLMGYNTVSYYLQTVLESTKTSVEPALASVIVGVLQLLGSLFSSSVIDRFGRKPILVFTSIGMAVGMMGLGVFFKVLEINANSIFGFINYLPLVSLGIVVLCFNSGIGSVYLLLFSELLDTSNVLKNAKVMLLQEVNEPTLNLAVSKAASLMGATDVSIKDKLVWEYDYLGRVFSMMCDIIFVSTSTHGCVGRFAEQSSVPVMCVRSRAHASLQALATIMTIIEEYGTMNCIDIAYIGKAHPVLNSYLLLCPMLGANLKFKCCCDKCPVSPLLYKASEDMTKKSQTVVKQCKHKDDVLHQSCVVIAGPATNKEDKIKEFKFGVEDIKRCNNVNKWIFFHTLPRGAEIDDQLFMHMNARTFNAVNNMQYIAAALMAKAVQGHVF
;
A
#
# COMPACT_ATOMS: atom_id res chain seq x y z
N MET A 1 24.21 -17.12 -1.49
CA MET A 1 25.36 -17.66 -2.25
C MET A 1 26.17 -16.57 -2.93
N SER A 2 25.64 -15.79 -3.89
CA SER A 2 26.44 -14.74 -4.59
C SER A 2 27.07 -13.73 -3.63
N LEU A 3 26.28 -13.24 -2.68
CA LEU A 3 26.69 -12.21 -1.73
C LEU A 3 27.84 -12.68 -0.84
N THR A 4 27.79 -13.91 -0.33
CA THR A 4 28.82 -14.46 0.56
C THR A 4 29.97 -15.17 -0.15
N TRP A 5 29.90 -15.32 -1.48
CA TRP A 5 30.95 -15.93 -2.31
C TRP A 5 32.35 -15.33 -2.07
N PRO A 6 32.53 -13.98 -1.96
CA PRO A 6 33.85 -13.41 -1.72
C PRO A 6 34.47 -13.87 -0.41
N SER A 7 33.68 -14.10 0.65
CA SER A 7 34.22 -14.38 1.98
C SER A 7 35.17 -15.58 2.03
N PRO A 8 34.77 -16.82 1.65
CA PRO A 8 35.68 -17.96 1.63
C PRO A 8 36.68 -17.93 0.48
N ILE A 9 36.38 -17.24 -0.62
CA ILE A 9 37.21 -17.28 -1.82
C ILE A 9 38.34 -16.28 -1.77
N LEU A 10 38.17 -15.13 -1.11
CA LEU A 10 39.26 -14.17 -0.91
C LEU A 10 40.41 -14.77 -0.10
N VAL A 11 40.10 -15.61 0.89
CA VAL A 11 41.10 -16.39 1.63
C VAL A 11 41.85 -17.33 0.69
N LYS A 12 41.12 -18.10 -0.12
CA LYS A 12 41.73 -19.07 -1.06
C LYS A 12 42.55 -18.41 -2.16
N LEU A 13 42.11 -17.25 -2.65
CA LEU A 13 42.83 -16.44 -3.63
C LEU A 13 44.12 -15.84 -3.05
N ARG A 14 44.22 -15.68 -1.72
CA ARG A 14 45.45 -15.27 -1.03
C ARG A 14 46.40 -16.46 -0.77
N ASN A 15 45.88 -17.68 -0.68
CA ASN A 15 46.66 -18.89 -0.43
C ASN A 15 47.35 -19.40 -1.73
N PRO A 16 48.69 -19.42 -1.82
CA PRO A 16 49.40 -19.80 -3.05
C PRO A 16 49.11 -21.22 -3.55
N ASN A 17 48.75 -22.14 -2.65
CA ASN A 17 48.52 -23.55 -2.98
C ASN A 17 47.11 -23.83 -3.52
N GLU A 18 46.15 -22.92 -3.28
CA GLU A 18 44.75 -23.05 -3.71
C GLU A 18 44.34 -21.99 -4.73
N ASN A 19 45.24 -21.05 -5.03
CA ASN A 19 44.99 -19.96 -5.96
C ASN A 19 44.97 -20.51 -7.41
N PRO A 20 43.84 -20.41 -8.13
CA PRO A 20 43.77 -20.77 -9.55
C PRO A 20 44.53 -19.78 -10.46
N ILE A 21 44.95 -18.63 -9.93
CA ILE A 21 45.70 -17.60 -10.66
C ILE A 21 47.20 -17.75 -10.34
N THR A 22 48.05 -17.80 -11.36
CA THR A 22 49.51 -17.99 -11.22
C THR A 22 50.25 -16.80 -10.60
N THR A 23 49.59 -15.65 -10.40
CA THR A 23 50.17 -14.43 -9.84
C THR A 23 49.54 -14.09 -8.49
N SER A 24 50.37 -13.72 -7.50
CA SER A 24 49.91 -13.15 -6.23
C SER A 24 49.10 -11.87 -6.46
N LEU A 25 47.86 -11.84 -5.98
CA LEU A 25 46.96 -10.69 -6.15
C LEU A 25 47.33 -9.55 -5.20
N ASP A 26 47.30 -8.31 -5.71
CA ASP A 26 47.43 -7.11 -4.88
C ASP A 26 46.15 -6.82 -4.08
N ASN A 27 46.26 -6.12 -2.95
CA ASN A 27 45.12 -5.72 -2.12
C ASN A 27 44.12 -4.84 -2.90
N ASN A 28 44.60 -4.03 -3.85
CA ASN A 28 43.74 -3.26 -4.72
C ASN A 28 42.93 -4.15 -5.67
N GLN A 29 43.54 -5.19 -6.23
CA GLN A 29 42.88 -6.14 -7.13
C GLN A 29 41.77 -6.92 -6.39
N ILE A 30 42.03 -7.34 -5.15
CA ILE A 30 41.04 -7.98 -4.28
C ILE A 30 39.84 -7.04 -4.03
N SER A 31 40.10 -5.78 -3.73
CA SER A 31 39.06 -4.78 -3.49
C SER A 31 38.18 -4.54 -4.74
N TRP A 32 38.78 -4.56 -5.92
CA TRP A 32 38.06 -4.47 -7.20
C TRP A 32 37.16 -5.69 -7.47
N ILE A 33 37.62 -6.91 -7.15
CA ILE A 33 36.82 -8.14 -7.29
C ILE A 33 35.50 -8.04 -6.50
N VAL A 34 35.56 -7.49 -5.28
CA VAL A 34 34.36 -7.30 -4.46
C VAL A 34 33.49 -6.17 -5.01
N SER A 35 34.09 -5.02 -5.34
CA SER A 35 33.36 -3.77 -5.62
C SER A 35 32.68 -3.74 -7.00
N VAL A 36 33.27 -4.38 -8.02
CA VAL A 36 32.80 -4.25 -9.41
C VAL A 36 31.38 -4.79 -9.62
N SER A 37 30.96 -5.79 -8.83
CA SER A 37 29.61 -6.34 -8.89
C SER A 37 28.55 -5.31 -8.45
N PHE A 38 28.87 -4.43 -7.49
CA PHE A 38 27.96 -3.38 -7.04
C PHE A 38 27.84 -2.26 -8.06
N LEU A 39 28.94 -1.89 -8.71
CA LEU A 39 28.91 -0.92 -9.81
C LEU A 39 28.04 -1.44 -10.97
N ALA A 40 28.19 -2.71 -11.34
CA ALA A 40 27.35 -3.35 -12.33
C ALA A 40 25.86 -3.39 -11.91
N SER A 41 25.61 -3.62 -10.61
CA SER A 41 24.27 -3.61 -10.03
C SER A 41 23.58 -2.25 -10.16
N VAL A 42 24.29 -1.15 -9.86
CA VAL A 42 23.78 0.23 -9.99
C VAL A 42 23.40 0.53 -11.43
N PHE A 43 24.28 0.24 -12.38
CA PHE A 43 24.02 0.46 -13.81
C PHE A 43 22.80 -0.33 -14.29
N THR A 44 22.70 -1.60 -13.87
CA THR A 44 21.58 -2.48 -14.22
C THR A 44 20.25 -1.97 -13.66
N THR A 45 20.26 -1.42 -12.44
CA THR A 45 19.05 -0.90 -11.78
C THR A 45 18.48 0.30 -12.55
N ILE A 46 19.35 1.22 -12.99
CA ILE A 46 18.96 2.37 -13.82
C ILE A 46 18.36 1.88 -15.14
N LEU A 47 19.03 0.94 -15.82
CA LEU A 47 18.57 0.38 -17.09
C LEU A 47 17.21 -0.33 -16.95
N MET A 48 17.01 -1.06 -15.84
CA MET A 48 15.76 -1.75 -15.56
C MET A 48 14.58 -0.77 -15.49
N GLY A 49 14.74 0.39 -14.84
CA GLY A 49 13.68 1.39 -14.72
C GLY A 49 13.11 1.85 -16.08
N PHE A 50 13.93 1.90 -17.13
CA PHE A 50 13.49 2.28 -18.47
C PHE A 50 12.83 1.12 -19.25
N ILE A 51 13.26 -0.12 -19.02
CA ILE A 51 12.91 -1.27 -19.87
C ILE A 51 11.87 -2.20 -19.20
N VAL A 52 11.62 -2.06 -17.89
CA VAL A 52 10.79 -2.99 -17.11
C VAL A 52 9.38 -3.19 -17.67
N ASN A 53 8.77 -2.17 -18.28
CA ASN A 53 7.41 -2.24 -18.83
C ASN A 53 7.34 -2.88 -20.23
N ARG A 54 8.48 -3.15 -20.87
CA ARG A 54 8.52 -3.66 -22.24
C ARG A 54 8.42 -5.19 -22.31
N PHE A 55 9.09 -5.89 -21.40
CA PHE A 55 9.15 -7.35 -21.35
C PHE A 55 8.35 -7.93 -20.18
N GLY A 56 7.93 -9.19 -20.33
CA GLY A 56 7.25 -9.94 -19.28
C GLY A 56 8.16 -10.26 -18.10
N LYS A 57 7.59 -10.44 -16.91
CA LYS A 57 8.32 -10.72 -15.67
C LYS A 57 9.05 -12.06 -15.74
N LYS A 58 8.44 -13.08 -16.35
CA LYS A 58 9.09 -14.37 -16.62
C LYS A 58 10.28 -14.20 -17.57
N GLN A 59 10.12 -13.43 -18.64
CA GLN A 59 11.18 -13.20 -19.62
C GLN A 59 12.39 -12.51 -18.96
N TRP A 60 12.14 -11.52 -18.11
CA TRP A 60 13.19 -10.89 -17.29
C TRP A 60 13.89 -11.89 -16.37
N LEU A 61 13.14 -12.76 -15.71
CA LEU A 61 13.70 -13.78 -14.84
C LEU A 61 14.60 -14.76 -15.62
N VAL A 62 14.15 -15.25 -16.78
CA VAL A 62 14.96 -16.12 -17.66
C VAL A 62 16.22 -15.41 -18.14
N PHE A 63 16.08 -14.16 -18.60
CA PHE A 63 17.22 -13.34 -19.03
C PHE A 63 18.22 -13.11 -17.90
N ALA A 64 17.75 -12.95 -16.66
CA ALA A 64 18.61 -12.74 -15.50
C ALA A 64 19.47 -13.97 -15.15
N TYR A 65 18.97 -15.18 -15.39
CA TYR A 65 19.70 -16.42 -15.10
C TYR A 65 20.81 -16.72 -16.11
N LEU A 66 20.73 -16.23 -17.35
CA LEU A 66 21.77 -16.45 -18.37
C LEU A 66 23.14 -15.84 -17.95
N PRO A 67 23.24 -14.56 -17.53
CA PRO A 67 24.46 -14.01 -16.92
C PRO A 67 24.92 -14.77 -15.67
N ARG A 68 24.00 -15.36 -14.89
CA ARG A 68 24.35 -16.13 -13.69
C ARG A 68 25.09 -17.41 -14.05
N ILE A 69 24.54 -18.19 -14.98
CA ILE A 69 25.12 -19.47 -15.41
C ILE A 69 26.47 -19.23 -16.10
N THR A 70 26.54 -18.24 -16.99
CA THR A 70 27.80 -17.85 -17.64
C THR A 70 28.85 -17.40 -16.64
N SER A 71 28.49 -16.63 -15.60
CA SER A 71 29.42 -16.26 -14.53
C SER A 71 29.96 -17.48 -13.77
N GLY A 72 29.12 -18.50 -13.54
CA GLY A 72 29.52 -19.75 -12.89
C GLY A 72 30.57 -20.52 -13.70
N PHE A 73 30.35 -20.69 -15.00
CA PHE A 73 31.33 -21.31 -15.89
C PHE A 73 32.65 -20.53 -15.95
N ILE A 74 32.58 -19.19 -15.99
CA ILE A 74 33.79 -18.35 -15.97
C ILE A 74 34.59 -18.58 -14.67
N TYR A 75 33.94 -18.73 -13.51
CA TYR A 75 34.65 -19.03 -12.26
C TYR A 75 35.27 -20.43 -12.23
N VAL A 76 34.61 -21.43 -12.83
CA VAL A 76 35.14 -22.80 -12.91
C VAL A 76 36.40 -22.87 -13.77
N PHE A 77 36.44 -22.11 -14.88
CA PHE A 77 37.57 -22.07 -15.81
C PHE A 77 38.50 -20.86 -15.62
N ALA A 78 38.40 -20.16 -14.49
CA ALA A 78 39.15 -18.94 -14.24
C ALA A 78 40.65 -19.22 -14.14
N THR A 79 41.43 -18.65 -15.08
CA THR A 79 42.91 -18.72 -15.09
C THR A 79 43.56 -17.35 -14.94
N SER A 80 42.78 -16.27 -15.07
CA SER A 80 43.26 -14.90 -15.03
C SER A 80 42.35 -14.01 -14.17
N TYR A 81 42.94 -12.99 -13.56
CA TYR A 81 42.24 -11.94 -12.79
C TYR A 81 41.04 -11.34 -13.56
N TRP A 82 41.22 -11.04 -14.85
CA TRP A 82 40.17 -10.41 -15.66
C TRP A 82 38.95 -11.30 -15.87
N MET A 83 39.13 -12.63 -15.90
CA MET A 83 38.01 -13.56 -15.99
C MET A 83 37.12 -13.47 -14.74
N ILE A 84 37.74 -13.38 -13.56
CA ILE A 84 36.99 -13.21 -12.30
C ILE A 84 36.25 -11.87 -12.31
N ILE A 85 36.87 -10.78 -12.77
CA ILE A 85 36.21 -9.47 -12.88
C ILE A 85 34.98 -9.53 -13.80
N ILE A 86 35.11 -10.14 -14.99
CA ILE A 86 33.98 -10.30 -15.91
C ILE A 86 32.88 -11.15 -15.27
N GLY A 87 33.24 -12.25 -14.61
CA GLY A 87 32.30 -13.07 -13.86
C GLY A 87 31.55 -12.26 -12.79
N ARG A 88 32.24 -11.38 -12.06
CA ARG A 88 31.64 -10.53 -11.01
C ARG A 88 30.70 -9.48 -11.59
N ILE A 89 31.02 -8.90 -12.74
CA ILE A 89 30.13 -7.97 -13.45
C ILE A 89 28.84 -8.67 -13.85
N LEU A 90 28.94 -9.82 -14.53
CA LEU A 90 27.77 -10.62 -14.96
C LEU A 90 26.91 -11.05 -13.77
N ASN A 91 27.56 -11.42 -12.67
CA ASN A 91 26.89 -11.81 -11.46
C ASN A 91 26.13 -10.64 -10.79
N GLY A 92 26.73 -9.44 -10.75
CA GLY A 92 26.06 -8.23 -10.25
C GLY A 92 24.84 -7.83 -11.08
N ILE A 93 24.93 -7.93 -12.41
CA ILE A 93 23.79 -7.71 -13.31
C ILE A 93 22.68 -8.72 -12.99
N SER A 94 23.03 -10.00 -12.85
CA SER A 94 22.09 -11.07 -12.55
C SER A 94 21.39 -10.88 -11.20
N ASP A 95 22.14 -10.58 -10.14
CA ASP A 95 21.62 -10.48 -8.78
C ASP A 95 20.51 -9.42 -8.68
N VAL A 96 20.70 -8.24 -9.30
CA VAL A 96 19.69 -7.18 -9.33
C VAL A 96 18.45 -7.59 -10.11
N LEU A 97 18.63 -8.22 -11.27
CA LEU A 97 17.50 -8.63 -12.11
C LEU A 97 16.69 -9.74 -11.44
N ILE A 98 17.34 -10.71 -10.80
CA ILE A 98 16.68 -11.80 -10.06
C ILE A 98 15.92 -11.21 -8.87
N LEU A 99 16.56 -10.39 -8.02
CA LEU A 99 15.95 -9.85 -6.81
C LEU A 99 14.64 -9.09 -7.12
N ASN A 100 14.67 -8.20 -8.10
CA ASN A 100 13.49 -7.40 -8.47
C ASN A 100 12.41 -8.23 -9.19
N SER A 101 12.81 -9.14 -10.07
CA SER A 101 11.86 -9.96 -10.83
C SER A 101 11.14 -10.97 -9.94
N VAL A 102 11.87 -11.63 -9.02
CA VAL A 102 11.27 -12.59 -8.07
C VAL A 102 10.30 -11.89 -7.13
N ALA A 103 10.68 -10.74 -6.55
CA ALA A 103 9.81 -10.01 -5.64
C ALA A 103 8.52 -9.53 -6.32
N SER A 104 8.62 -8.94 -7.52
CA SER A 104 7.45 -8.46 -8.26
C SER A 104 6.58 -9.60 -8.79
N TYR A 105 7.17 -10.67 -9.34
CA TYR A 105 6.44 -11.84 -9.81
C TYR A 105 5.68 -12.54 -8.66
N SER A 106 6.33 -12.69 -7.50
CA SER A 106 5.69 -13.25 -6.30
C SER A 106 4.51 -12.39 -5.83
N ALA A 107 4.63 -11.06 -5.87
CA ALA A 107 3.57 -10.16 -5.46
C ALA A 107 2.35 -10.21 -6.41
N GLU A 108 2.60 -10.31 -7.72
CA GLU A 108 1.55 -10.33 -8.75
C GLU A 108 0.77 -11.65 -8.78
N ILE A 109 1.38 -12.78 -8.38
CA ILE A 109 0.73 -14.10 -8.38
C ILE A 109 0.08 -14.44 -7.04
N ALA A 110 0.67 -13.98 -5.93
CA ALA A 110 0.14 -14.26 -4.61
C ALA A 110 -1.29 -13.72 -4.46
N SER A 111 -2.16 -14.52 -3.84
CA SER A 111 -3.48 -14.03 -3.42
C SER A 111 -3.30 -12.95 -2.36
N LYS A 112 -4.28 -12.03 -2.26
CA LYS A 112 -4.22 -10.88 -1.35
C LYS A 112 -3.96 -11.29 0.11
N GLU A 113 -4.46 -12.45 0.51
CA GLU A 113 -4.34 -12.99 1.87
C GLU A 113 -2.92 -13.48 2.22
N ILE A 114 -2.24 -14.17 1.29
CA ILE A 114 -0.92 -14.77 1.55
C ILE A 114 0.24 -13.92 1.01
N ARG A 115 -0.04 -12.82 0.31
CA ARG A 115 0.98 -11.96 -0.34
C ARG A 115 2.08 -11.51 0.63
N GLY A 116 1.72 -11.17 1.86
CA GLY A 116 2.69 -10.79 2.89
C GLY A 116 3.64 -11.93 3.27
N SER A 117 3.10 -13.13 3.49
CA SER A 117 3.90 -14.32 3.84
C SER A 117 4.74 -14.82 2.66
N LEU A 118 4.20 -14.82 1.44
CA LEU A 118 4.98 -15.18 0.25
C LEU A 118 6.15 -14.21 0.03
N GLY A 119 5.97 -12.94 0.39
CA GLY A 119 7.01 -11.91 0.30
C GLY A 119 8.20 -12.11 1.23
N THR A 120 8.08 -12.88 2.33
CA THR A 120 9.19 -13.12 3.27
C THR A 120 10.04 -14.33 2.89
N ILE A 121 9.51 -15.25 2.08
CA ILE A 121 10.21 -16.47 1.62
C ILE A 121 11.54 -16.16 0.90
N PRO A 122 11.63 -15.19 -0.04
CA PRO A 122 12.89 -14.87 -0.71
C PRO A 122 14.02 -14.49 0.25
N GLN A 123 13.70 -13.78 1.33
CA GLN A 123 14.68 -13.38 2.34
C GLN A 123 15.20 -14.60 3.11
N ILE A 124 14.29 -15.52 3.52
CA ILE A 124 14.66 -16.75 4.21
C ILE A 124 15.54 -17.64 3.32
N LEU A 125 15.19 -17.79 2.04
CA LEU A 125 15.98 -18.54 1.06
C LEU A 125 17.34 -17.89 0.79
N SER A 126 17.41 -16.55 0.77
CA SER A 126 18.67 -15.83 0.65
C SER A 126 19.61 -16.14 1.82
N SER A 127 19.10 -16.10 3.05
CA SER A 127 19.85 -16.45 4.27
C SER A 127 20.26 -17.91 4.32
N LEU A 128 19.39 -18.83 3.88
CA LEU A 128 19.74 -20.24 3.71
C LEU A 128 20.89 -20.42 2.70
N GLY A 129 20.83 -19.73 1.57
CA GLY A 129 21.89 -19.72 0.58
C GLY A 129 23.19 -19.06 1.06
N MET A 130 23.13 -18.16 2.05
CA MET A 130 24.33 -17.62 2.70
C MET A 130 24.95 -18.62 3.66
N LEU A 131 24.12 -19.28 4.48
CA LEU A 131 24.54 -20.38 5.36
C LEU A 131 25.24 -21.50 4.57
N ILE A 132 24.63 -22.00 3.49
CA ILE A 132 25.24 -23.05 2.63
C ILE A 132 26.62 -22.60 2.13
N SER A 133 26.77 -21.33 1.75
CA SER A 133 28.03 -20.81 1.26
C SER A 133 29.10 -20.65 2.33
N LEU A 134 28.72 -20.29 3.56
CA LEU A 134 29.64 -20.19 4.69
C LEU A 134 29.99 -21.56 5.26
N SER A 135 29.09 -22.55 5.13
CA SER A 135 29.35 -23.94 5.52
C SER A 135 30.23 -24.66 4.52
N LEU A 136 29.92 -24.62 3.22
CA LEU A 136 30.73 -25.34 2.22
C LEU A 136 32.02 -24.58 1.86
N GLY A 137 32.01 -23.26 1.97
CA GLY A 137 33.11 -22.38 1.56
C GLY A 137 34.47 -22.78 2.13
N PRO A 138 34.63 -22.85 3.46
CA PRO A 138 35.92 -23.12 4.09
C PRO A 138 36.48 -24.54 3.86
N TYR A 139 35.62 -25.57 3.74
CA TYR A 139 36.05 -26.98 3.74
C TYR A 139 36.33 -27.58 2.36
N VAL A 140 35.95 -26.89 1.29
CA VAL A 140 35.98 -27.41 -0.08
C VAL A 140 37.01 -26.65 -0.92
N SER A 141 37.62 -27.22 -1.96
CA SER A 141 38.55 -26.47 -2.83
C SER A 141 37.85 -25.38 -3.67
N TYR A 142 38.60 -24.41 -4.21
CA TYR A 142 38.04 -23.35 -5.08
C TYR A 142 37.21 -23.92 -6.24
N PHE A 143 37.74 -24.94 -6.92
CA PHE A 143 37.10 -25.56 -8.07
C PHE A 143 35.78 -26.24 -7.69
N VAL A 144 35.79 -27.10 -6.66
CA VAL A 144 34.60 -27.87 -6.25
C VAL A 144 33.51 -26.92 -5.71
N LEU A 145 33.88 -25.84 -5.02
CA LEU A 145 32.93 -24.83 -4.54
C LEU A 145 32.18 -24.16 -5.70
N ASN A 146 32.90 -23.70 -6.73
CA ASN A 146 32.31 -23.02 -7.88
C ASN A 146 31.48 -23.98 -8.75
N VAL A 147 31.92 -25.23 -8.92
CA VAL A 147 31.13 -26.28 -9.60
C VAL A 147 29.83 -26.56 -8.84
N THR A 148 29.89 -26.67 -7.51
CA THR A 148 28.71 -26.91 -6.67
C THR A 148 27.70 -25.78 -6.81
N PHE A 149 28.14 -24.52 -6.70
CA PHE A 149 27.24 -23.38 -6.84
C PHE A 149 26.66 -23.26 -8.25
N THR A 150 27.46 -23.48 -9.28
CA THR A 150 26.99 -23.46 -10.68
C THR A 150 25.95 -24.55 -10.92
N SER A 151 26.18 -25.75 -10.38
CA SER A 151 25.24 -26.87 -10.47
C SER A 151 23.90 -26.54 -9.80
N ILE A 152 23.92 -25.91 -8.62
CA ILE A 152 22.69 -25.48 -7.94
C ILE A 152 21.94 -24.44 -8.79
N VAL A 153 22.64 -23.47 -9.39
CA VAL A 153 22.01 -22.45 -10.26
C VAL A 153 21.36 -23.07 -11.50
N ILE A 154 22.00 -24.06 -12.12
CA ILE A 154 21.43 -24.77 -13.27
C ILE A 154 20.20 -25.57 -12.85
N LEU A 155 20.26 -26.26 -11.72
CA LEU A 155 19.15 -27.03 -11.19
C LEU A 155 17.94 -26.14 -10.86
N THR A 156 18.15 -24.91 -10.35
CA THR A 156 17.07 -23.96 -10.11
C THR A 156 16.55 -23.26 -11.37
N PHE A 157 17.31 -23.25 -12.46
CA PHE A 157 16.88 -22.67 -13.74
C PHE A 157 15.80 -23.52 -14.44
N ILE A 158 15.87 -24.86 -14.33
CA ILE A 158 14.95 -25.77 -15.04
C ILE A 158 13.48 -25.53 -14.67
N PRO A 159 13.08 -25.47 -13.37
CA PRO A 159 11.69 -25.20 -13.01
C PRO A 159 11.17 -23.83 -13.46
N ILE A 160 12.07 -22.84 -13.59
CA ILE A 160 11.68 -21.47 -13.98
C ILE A 160 11.15 -21.41 -15.41
N LEU A 161 11.63 -22.29 -16.30
CA LEU A 161 11.15 -22.36 -17.68
C LEU A 161 9.67 -22.79 -17.75
N LEU A 162 9.21 -23.58 -16.78
CA LEU A 162 7.85 -24.10 -16.67
C LEU A 162 6.86 -23.10 -16.05
N LEU A 163 7.34 -22.02 -15.42
CA LEU A 163 6.46 -21.02 -14.80
C LEU A 163 5.62 -20.28 -15.84
N PRO A 164 4.34 -19.97 -15.58
CA PRO A 164 3.54 -19.10 -16.44
C PRO A 164 4.02 -17.64 -16.39
N GLU A 165 3.58 -16.82 -17.33
CA GLU A 165 3.80 -15.37 -17.27
C GLU A 165 2.86 -14.72 -16.25
N SER A 166 3.21 -13.55 -15.72
CA SER A 166 2.33 -12.84 -14.77
C SER A 166 0.95 -12.54 -15.40
N PRO A 167 -0.17 -12.84 -14.69
CA PRO A 167 -1.51 -12.56 -15.18
C PRO A 167 -1.76 -11.06 -15.37
N HIS A 168 -1.21 -10.22 -14.48
CA HIS A 168 -1.30 -8.77 -14.59
C HIS A 168 -0.60 -8.25 -15.85
N PHE A 169 0.60 -8.78 -16.17
CA PHE A 169 1.31 -8.43 -17.39
C PHE A 169 0.54 -8.86 -18.65
N LEU A 170 0.01 -10.08 -18.69
CA LEU A 170 -0.80 -10.57 -19.82
C LEU A 170 -2.03 -9.69 -20.05
N TYR A 171 -2.72 -9.29 -18.98
CA TYR A 171 -3.87 -8.36 -19.04
C TYR A 171 -3.48 -6.97 -19.56
N SER A 172 -2.33 -6.43 -19.11
CA SER A 172 -1.82 -5.14 -19.56
C SER A 172 -1.55 -5.13 -21.08
N LYS A 173 -1.09 -6.25 -21.65
CA LYS A 173 -0.83 -6.43 -23.09
C LYS A 173 -2.07 -6.81 -23.91
N GLY A 174 -3.25 -6.90 -23.30
CA GLY A 174 -4.51 -7.24 -23.99
C GLY A 174 -4.72 -8.73 -24.25
N ARG A 175 -3.91 -9.62 -23.64
CA ARG A 175 -4.07 -11.08 -23.75
C ARG A 175 -4.99 -11.61 -22.64
N TYR A 176 -6.26 -11.22 -22.70
CA TYR A 176 -7.23 -11.46 -21.62
C TYR A 176 -7.49 -12.94 -21.33
N ILE A 177 -7.63 -13.77 -22.37
CA ILE A 177 -7.93 -15.21 -22.23
C ILE A 177 -6.79 -15.95 -21.53
N GLU A 178 -5.54 -15.62 -21.87
CA GLU A 178 -4.37 -16.23 -21.23
C GLU A 178 -4.21 -15.77 -19.79
N ALA A 179 -4.44 -14.48 -19.52
CA ALA A 179 -4.44 -13.94 -18.15
C ALA A 179 -5.47 -14.67 -17.26
N PHE A 180 -6.66 -14.92 -17.80
CA PHE A 180 -7.72 -15.66 -17.11
C PHE A 180 -7.32 -17.12 -16.83
N ASN A 181 -6.75 -17.83 -17.81
CA ASN A 181 -6.29 -19.21 -17.62
C ASN A 181 -5.19 -19.31 -16.56
N VAL A 182 -4.26 -18.35 -16.52
CA VAL A 182 -3.22 -18.29 -15.48
C VAL A 182 -3.82 -18.00 -14.11
N LEU A 183 -4.79 -17.08 -14.00
CA LEU A 183 -5.49 -16.83 -12.74
C LEU A 183 -6.27 -18.06 -12.28
N LYS A 184 -6.95 -18.77 -13.19
CA LYS A 184 -7.65 -20.02 -12.90
C LYS A 184 -6.71 -21.13 -12.40
N TYR A 185 -5.46 -21.14 -12.85
CA TYR A 185 -4.45 -22.08 -12.35
C TYR A 185 -4.03 -21.77 -10.90
N PHE A 186 -3.97 -20.50 -10.51
CA PHE A 186 -3.52 -20.06 -9.18
C PHE A 186 -4.65 -19.79 -8.17
N ARG A 187 -5.91 -19.81 -8.57
CA ARG A 187 -7.08 -19.51 -7.73
C ARG A 187 -7.99 -20.72 -7.69
N ASP A 188 -8.49 -21.04 -6.50
CA ASP A 188 -9.38 -22.19 -6.29
C ASP A 188 -10.78 -22.01 -6.94
N SER A 189 -11.17 -20.78 -7.28
CA SER A 189 -12.47 -20.47 -7.88
C SER A 189 -12.36 -19.59 -9.13
N GLU A 190 -13.10 -19.99 -10.16
CA GLU A 190 -13.25 -19.26 -11.41
C GLU A 190 -13.90 -17.87 -11.22
N THR A 191 -14.79 -17.74 -10.23
CA THR A 191 -15.44 -16.46 -9.91
C THR A 191 -14.45 -15.45 -9.31
N LEU A 192 -13.50 -15.91 -8.50
CA LEU A 192 -12.45 -15.06 -7.92
C LEU A 192 -11.49 -14.55 -9.00
N ALA A 193 -11.13 -15.41 -9.96
CA ALA A 193 -10.31 -15.03 -11.11
C ALA A 193 -10.98 -13.92 -11.96
N LEU A 194 -12.30 -14.02 -12.20
CA LEU A 194 -13.05 -12.98 -12.92
C LEU A 194 -13.13 -11.66 -12.16
N ILE A 195 -13.31 -11.71 -10.83
CA ILE A 195 -13.34 -10.51 -9.98
C ILE A 195 -11.99 -9.79 -10.02
N GLU A 196 -10.89 -10.52 -9.85
CA GLU A 196 -9.52 -9.96 -9.88
C GLU A 196 -9.18 -9.41 -11.27
N MET A 197 -9.62 -10.08 -12.34
CA MET A 197 -9.45 -9.58 -13.71
C MET A 197 -10.23 -8.28 -13.98
N ASN A 198 -11.42 -8.11 -13.37
CA ASN A 198 -12.19 -6.87 -13.44
C ASN A 198 -11.54 -5.72 -12.64
N GLU A 199 -10.80 -6.03 -11.57
CA GLU A 199 -10.03 -5.02 -10.83
C GLU A 199 -8.89 -4.46 -11.70
N TYR A 200 -8.17 -5.30 -12.44
CA TYR A 200 -7.13 -4.85 -13.38
C TYR A 200 -7.68 -3.90 -14.46
N GLY A 201 -8.93 -4.10 -14.88
CA GLY A 201 -9.62 -3.22 -15.83
C GLY A 201 -9.89 -1.82 -15.28
N LYS A 202 -10.07 -1.68 -13.96
CA LYS A 202 -10.28 -0.38 -13.30
C LYS A 202 -8.97 0.39 -13.12
N GLU A 203 -7.87 -0.30 -12.87
CA GLU A 203 -6.54 0.30 -12.70
C GLU A 203 -5.95 0.83 -14.03
N LYS A 204 -6.26 0.18 -15.16
CA LYS A 204 -5.74 0.54 -16.50
C LYS A 204 -6.19 1.93 -17.00
N ASN A 205 -7.24 2.50 -16.41
CA ASN A 205 -7.77 3.82 -16.77
C ASN A 205 -7.10 4.99 -16.01
N ILE A 206 -6.16 4.71 -15.12
CA ILE A 206 -5.40 5.73 -14.40
C ILE A 206 -4.07 5.92 -15.13
N GLU A 207 -4.03 6.81 -16.12
CA GLU A 207 -2.75 7.27 -16.67
C GLU A 207 -2.02 8.07 -15.59
N ILE A 208 -0.99 7.45 -15.01
CA ILE A 208 -0.16 8.08 -14.00
C ILE A 208 0.75 9.09 -14.68
N ASP A 209 0.40 10.38 -14.57
CA ASP A 209 1.23 11.48 -15.04
C ASP A 209 2.51 11.58 -14.21
N ARG A 210 3.65 11.22 -14.83
CA ARG A 210 4.97 11.19 -14.19
C ARG A 210 5.42 12.58 -13.74
N GLU A 211 5.02 13.64 -14.44
CA GLU A 211 5.36 15.02 -14.06
C GLU A 211 4.55 15.49 -12.85
N ALA A 212 3.29 15.07 -12.73
CA ALA A 212 2.45 15.39 -11.58
C ALA A 212 2.97 14.73 -10.29
N ILE A 213 3.51 13.51 -10.36
CA ILE A 213 4.14 12.82 -9.22
C ILE A 213 5.39 13.57 -8.74
N LEU A 214 6.25 13.98 -9.68
CA LEU A 214 7.49 14.71 -9.37
C LEU A 214 7.23 16.10 -8.74
N LYS A 215 6.06 16.70 -8.98
CA LYS A 215 5.65 17.97 -8.36
C LYS A 215 4.98 17.79 -6.99
N ASN A 216 4.61 16.57 -6.60
CA ASN A 216 3.97 16.31 -5.31
C ASN A 216 4.99 16.36 -4.16
N LYS A 217 4.88 17.40 -3.31
CA LYS A 217 5.76 17.61 -2.15
C LYS A 217 5.76 16.42 -1.18
N LEU A 218 4.63 15.70 -1.03
CA LEU A 218 4.55 14.52 -0.18
C LEU A 218 5.36 13.36 -0.75
N PHE A 219 5.26 13.12 -2.06
CA PHE A 219 6.02 12.08 -2.75
C PHE A 219 7.52 12.36 -2.71
N ILE A 220 7.93 13.62 -2.94
CA ILE A 220 9.33 14.04 -2.80
C ILE A 220 9.84 13.78 -1.38
N LYS A 221 9.06 14.15 -0.35
CA LYS A 221 9.46 13.93 1.06
C LYS A 221 9.60 12.45 1.39
N GLY A 222 8.68 11.60 0.91
CA GLY A 222 8.76 10.14 1.06
C GLY A 222 9.98 9.55 0.35
N THR A 223 10.25 10.01 -0.87
CA THR A 223 11.41 9.60 -1.67
C THR A 223 12.73 10.01 -1.03
N ILE A 224 12.86 11.25 -0.56
CA ILE A 224 14.06 11.73 0.16
C ILE A 224 14.30 10.89 1.41
N LEU A 225 13.25 10.62 2.20
CA LEU A 225 13.38 9.80 3.40
C LEU A 225 13.82 8.36 3.06
N GLY A 226 13.26 7.78 1.99
CA GLY A 226 13.65 6.47 1.48
C GLY A 226 15.11 6.41 1.02
N ILE A 227 15.59 7.44 0.31
CA ILE A 227 16.99 7.57 -0.11
C ILE A 227 17.91 7.71 1.11
N MET A 228 17.56 8.57 2.07
CA MET A 228 18.36 8.79 3.29
C MET A 228 18.47 7.51 4.12
N LEU A 229 17.36 6.76 4.26
CA LEU A 229 17.38 5.47 4.92
C LEU A 229 18.23 4.45 4.15
N GLY A 230 18.11 4.39 2.82
CA GLY A 230 18.91 3.50 1.97
C GLY A 230 20.41 3.76 2.11
N LEU A 231 20.83 5.03 1.98
CA LEU A 231 22.22 5.45 2.21
C LEU A 231 22.67 5.09 3.64
N GLY A 232 21.82 5.33 4.64
CA GLY A 232 22.08 4.95 6.03
C GLY A 232 22.39 3.46 6.17
N THR A 233 21.57 2.57 5.59
CA THR A 233 21.79 1.12 5.69
C THR A 233 23.11 0.66 5.08
N GLN A 234 23.58 1.31 4.02
CA GLN A 234 24.87 1.00 3.39
C GLN A 234 26.04 1.55 4.22
N LEU A 235 25.91 2.76 4.78
CA LEU A 235 26.91 3.38 5.64
C LEU A 235 27.14 2.62 6.96
N MET A 236 26.18 1.81 7.40
CA MET A 236 26.36 0.93 8.57
C MET A 236 27.41 -0.18 8.35
N GLY A 237 27.82 -0.44 7.11
CA GLY A 237 28.97 -1.30 6.81
C GLY A 237 28.74 -2.81 6.96
N TYR A 238 27.49 -3.27 7.12
CA TYR A 238 27.17 -4.70 7.22
C TYR A 238 27.70 -5.51 6.03
N ASN A 239 27.54 -4.98 4.81
CA ASN A 239 27.99 -5.64 3.59
C ASN A 239 29.51 -5.87 3.60
N THR A 240 30.30 -4.92 4.10
CA THR A 240 31.75 -5.07 4.28
C THR A 240 32.06 -6.22 5.24
N VAL A 241 31.38 -6.27 6.38
CA VAL A 241 31.53 -7.36 7.36
C VAL A 241 31.16 -8.72 6.75
N SER A 242 30.10 -8.78 5.94
CA SER A 242 29.65 -10.01 5.29
C SER A 242 30.63 -10.50 4.20
N TYR A 243 31.17 -9.60 3.38
CA TYR A 243 32.07 -9.97 2.28
C TYR A 243 33.48 -10.34 2.73
N TYR A 244 33.99 -9.70 3.78
CA TYR A 244 35.30 -9.98 4.35
C TYR A 244 35.24 -10.87 5.59
N LEU A 245 34.10 -11.51 5.87
CA LEU A 245 33.85 -12.23 7.12
C LEU A 245 34.97 -13.22 7.46
N GLN A 246 35.37 -14.09 6.54
CA GLN A 246 36.40 -15.09 6.81
C GLN A 246 37.79 -14.45 6.97
N THR A 247 38.09 -13.41 6.19
CA THR A 247 39.33 -12.65 6.32
C THR A 247 39.43 -11.93 7.68
N VAL A 248 38.32 -11.37 8.15
CA VAL A 248 38.22 -10.75 9.49
C VAL A 248 38.45 -11.83 10.56
N LEU A 249 37.78 -12.98 10.47
CA LEU A 249 37.95 -14.08 11.42
C LEU A 249 39.40 -14.61 11.46
N GLU A 250 40.08 -14.75 10.32
CA GLU A 250 41.49 -15.14 10.28
C GLU A 250 42.40 -14.08 10.91
N SER A 251 42.13 -12.80 10.66
CA SER A 251 42.91 -11.70 11.24
C SER A 251 42.80 -11.62 12.77
N THR A 252 41.69 -12.11 13.34
CA THR A 252 41.48 -12.09 14.79
C THR A 252 42.30 -13.14 15.56
N LYS A 253 42.89 -14.13 14.86
CA LYS A 253 43.73 -15.20 15.44
C LYS A 253 43.13 -15.86 16.70
N THR A 254 41.81 -16.03 16.70
CA THR A 254 41.08 -16.56 17.86
C THR A 254 41.27 -18.06 18.04
N SER A 255 40.95 -18.59 19.23
CA SER A 255 41.01 -20.05 19.48
C SER A 255 39.96 -20.86 18.71
N VAL A 256 38.91 -20.21 18.21
CA VAL A 256 37.90 -20.84 17.34
C VAL A 256 38.40 -20.82 15.91
N GLU A 257 38.36 -21.97 15.25
CA GLU A 257 38.71 -22.10 13.84
C GLU A 257 37.84 -21.16 12.97
N PRO A 258 38.44 -20.33 12.08
CA PRO A 258 37.69 -19.39 11.24
C PRO A 258 36.59 -20.05 10.42
N ALA A 259 36.81 -21.30 9.98
CA ALA A 259 35.82 -22.12 9.30
C ALA A 259 34.56 -22.32 10.15
N LEU A 260 34.73 -22.86 11.37
CA LEU A 260 33.61 -23.10 12.30
C LEU A 260 32.91 -21.80 12.71
N ALA A 261 33.67 -20.73 12.96
CA ALA A 261 33.13 -19.41 13.28
C ALA A 261 32.23 -18.85 12.16
N SER A 262 32.62 -19.03 10.89
CA SER A 262 31.81 -18.60 9.75
C SER A 262 30.48 -19.36 9.63
N VAL A 263 30.45 -20.65 10.00
CA VAL A 263 29.23 -21.45 10.06
C VAL A 263 28.29 -20.94 11.15
N ILE A 264 28.81 -20.66 12.34
CA ILE A 264 28.03 -20.10 13.46
C ILE A 264 27.37 -18.79 13.03
N VAL A 265 28.11 -17.90 12.35
CA VAL A 265 27.58 -16.65 11.82
C VAL A 265 26.47 -16.90 10.79
N GLY A 266 26.63 -17.88 9.90
CA GLY A 266 25.59 -18.28 8.95
C GLY A 266 24.31 -18.78 9.62
N VAL A 267 24.43 -19.52 10.73
CA VAL A 267 23.27 -20.00 11.51
C VAL A 267 22.55 -18.82 12.17
N LEU A 268 23.29 -17.89 12.77
CA LEU A 268 22.73 -16.67 13.37
C LEU A 268 22.00 -15.81 12.33
N GLN A 269 22.51 -15.75 11.11
CA GLN A 269 21.85 -15.07 10.00
C GLN A 269 20.49 -15.69 9.65
N LEU A 270 20.42 -17.02 9.56
CA LEU A 270 19.16 -17.73 9.30
C LEU A 270 18.15 -17.50 10.43
N LEU A 271 18.58 -17.65 11.69
CA LEU A 271 17.74 -17.40 12.86
C LEU A 271 17.23 -15.96 12.91
N GLY A 272 18.09 -14.97 12.63
CA GLY A 272 17.69 -13.57 12.57
C GLY A 272 16.62 -13.31 11.52
N SER A 273 16.73 -13.95 10.34
CA SER A 273 15.75 -13.81 9.26
C SER A 273 14.39 -14.42 9.60
N LEU A 274 14.38 -15.60 10.24
CA LEU A 274 13.16 -16.25 10.72
C LEU A 274 12.48 -15.42 11.82
N PHE A 275 13.27 -14.86 12.74
CA PHE A 275 12.76 -14.01 13.81
C PHE A 275 12.15 -12.72 13.25
N SER A 276 12.78 -12.12 12.24
CA SER A 276 12.29 -10.91 11.58
C SER A 276 10.86 -11.06 11.07
N SER A 277 10.57 -12.16 10.36
CA SER A 277 9.25 -12.42 9.79
C SER A 277 8.14 -12.50 10.84
N SER A 278 8.46 -12.87 12.09
CA SER A 278 7.47 -13.00 13.17
C SER A 278 7.30 -11.71 13.98
N VAL A 279 8.35 -10.90 14.09
CA VAL A 279 8.40 -9.71 14.96
C VAL A 279 7.87 -8.47 14.26
N ILE A 280 8.07 -8.36 12.95
CA ILE A 280 7.64 -7.23 12.13
C ILE A 280 6.15 -6.92 12.32
N ASP A 281 5.29 -7.95 12.32
CA ASP A 281 3.84 -7.77 12.37
C ASP A 281 3.33 -7.42 13.77
N ARG A 282 4.14 -7.62 14.83
CA ARG A 282 3.72 -7.39 16.23
C ARG A 282 4.17 -6.06 16.82
N PHE A 283 5.38 -5.60 16.52
CA PHE A 283 6.01 -4.47 17.24
C PHE A 283 6.10 -3.18 16.42
N GLY A 284 5.63 -3.20 15.17
CA GLY A 284 5.71 -2.06 14.26
C GLY A 284 7.13 -1.78 13.76
N ARG A 285 7.24 -0.99 12.69
CA ARG A 285 8.50 -0.82 11.92
C ARG A 285 9.57 0.00 12.65
N LYS A 286 9.19 1.12 13.27
CA LYS A 286 10.12 2.11 13.84
C LYS A 286 10.90 1.61 15.06
N PRO A 287 10.29 0.94 16.06
CA PRO A 287 11.03 0.43 17.22
C PRO A 287 12.06 -0.63 16.83
N ILE A 288 11.71 -1.52 15.89
CA ILE A 288 12.61 -2.57 15.38
C ILE A 288 13.85 -1.93 14.74
N LEU A 289 13.68 -0.91 13.89
CA LEU A 289 14.79 -0.23 13.23
C LEU A 289 15.74 0.43 14.25
N VAL A 290 15.20 1.09 15.27
CA VAL A 290 16.00 1.75 16.31
C VAL A 290 16.78 0.73 17.15
N PHE A 291 16.10 -0.31 17.64
CA PHE A 291 16.73 -1.32 18.48
C PHE A 291 17.82 -2.09 17.74
N THR A 292 17.57 -2.49 16.49
CA THR A 292 18.56 -3.19 15.66
C THR A 292 19.72 -2.28 15.26
N SER A 293 19.49 -0.98 15.05
CA SER A 293 20.57 -0.02 14.80
C SER A 293 21.47 0.17 16.02
N ILE A 294 20.90 0.21 17.22
CA ILE A 294 21.69 0.26 18.47
C ILE A 294 22.52 -1.02 18.61
N GLY A 295 21.91 -2.19 18.37
CA GLY A 295 22.62 -3.47 18.42
C GLY A 295 23.79 -3.55 17.42
N MET A 296 23.58 -3.05 16.18
CA MET A 296 24.64 -2.91 15.19
C MET A 296 25.78 -2.01 15.67
N ALA A 297 25.45 -0.85 16.26
CA ALA A 297 26.45 0.08 16.78
C ALA A 297 27.30 -0.55 17.90
N VAL A 298 26.65 -1.26 18.83
CA VAL A 298 27.32 -2.00 19.92
C VAL A 298 28.23 -3.10 19.36
N GLY A 299 27.74 -3.89 18.39
CA GLY A 299 28.51 -4.95 17.77
C GLY A 299 29.74 -4.43 17.01
N MET A 300 29.58 -3.36 16.21
CA MET A 300 30.69 -2.73 15.48
C MET A 300 31.69 -2.06 16.43
N MET A 301 31.22 -1.42 17.51
CA MET A 301 32.09 -0.86 18.54
C MET A 301 32.91 -1.95 19.23
N GLY A 302 32.29 -3.08 19.58
CA GLY A 302 32.99 -4.23 20.16
C GLY A 302 34.08 -4.79 19.24
N LEU A 303 33.80 -4.91 17.94
CA LEU A 303 34.79 -5.34 16.95
C LEU A 303 35.95 -4.33 16.82
N GLY A 304 35.65 -3.02 16.81
CA GLY A 304 36.66 -1.97 16.78
C GLY A 304 37.55 -1.93 18.03
N VAL A 305 36.95 -2.10 19.21
CA VAL A 305 37.71 -2.20 20.49
C VAL A 305 38.63 -3.42 20.46
N PHE A 306 38.16 -4.56 19.96
CA PHE A 306 38.98 -5.76 19.86
C PHE A 306 40.23 -5.54 18.99
N PHE A 307 40.07 -4.97 17.78
CA PHE A 307 41.22 -4.74 16.90
C PHE A 307 42.23 -3.75 17.51
N LYS A 308 41.75 -2.73 18.22
CA LYS A 308 42.64 -1.79 18.93
C LYS A 308 43.40 -2.46 20.08
N VAL A 309 42.76 -3.37 20.81
CA VAL A 309 43.40 -4.13 21.89
C VAL A 309 44.41 -5.15 21.33
N LEU A 310 44.10 -5.78 20.20
CA LEU A 310 44.99 -6.70 19.50
C LEU A 310 46.31 -6.00 19.07
N GLU A 311 46.21 -4.76 18.59
CA GLU A 311 47.36 -3.93 18.20
C GLU A 311 48.24 -3.55 19.41
N ILE A 312 47.63 -3.20 20.54
CA ILE A 312 48.35 -2.79 21.75
C ILE A 312 49.07 -3.96 22.44
N ASN A 313 48.46 -5.16 22.48
CA ASN A 313 48.98 -6.31 23.23
C ASN A 313 49.89 -7.25 22.41
N ALA A 314 50.51 -6.77 21.34
CA ALA A 314 51.52 -7.50 20.56
C ALA A 314 51.14 -8.96 20.19
N ASN A 315 49.89 -9.19 19.79
CA ASN A 315 49.33 -10.48 19.33
C ASN A 315 49.10 -11.59 20.38
N SER A 316 49.24 -11.35 21.68
CA SER A 316 48.87 -12.34 22.70
C SER A 316 47.57 -11.98 23.41
N ILE A 317 46.45 -12.56 22.97
CA ILE A 317 45.14 -12.41 23.63
C ILE A 317 44.81 -13.71 24.37
N PHE A 318 44.68 -13.62 25.70
CA PHE A 318 44.20 -14.71 26.56
C PHE A 318 42.91 -14.28 27.29
N GLY A 319 41.97 -15.22 27.48
CA GLY A 319 40.74 -15.01 28.25
C GLY A 319 39.48 -14.68 27.42
N PHE A 320 38.44 -14.15 28.08
CA PHE A 320 37.10 -13.87 27.50
C PHE A 320 37.14 -12.95 26.27
N ILE A 321 38.18 -12.11 26.15
CA ILE A 321 38.39 -11.18 25.02
C ILE A 321 38.58 -11.92 23.69
N ASN A 322 39.03 -13.17 23.71
CA ASN A 322 39.20 -14.02 22.53
C ASN A 322 37.86 -14.35 21.82
N TYR A 323 36.75 -14.41 22.57
CA TYR A 323 35.42 -14.66 22.00
C TYR A 323 34.69 -13.38 21.58
N LEU A 324 35.22 -12.21 21.94
CA LEU A 324 34.59 -10.92 21.69
C LEU A 324 34.33 -10.66 20.19
N PRO A 325 35.24 -10.95 19.23
CA PRO A 325 34.97 -10.77 17.81
C PRO A 325 33.80 -11.60 17.32
N LEU A 326 33.71 -12.85 17.76
CA LEU A 326 32.65 -13.77 17.36
C LEU A 326 31.29 -13.31 17.90
N VAL A 327 31.25 -12.87 19.17
CA VAL A 327 30.04 -12.30 19.79
C VAL A 327 29.63 -11.01 19.09
N SER A 328 30.58 -10.11 18.84
CA SER A 328 30.35 -8.84 18.11
C SER A 328 29.81 -9.07 16.70
N LEU A 329 30.44 -9.97 15.93
CA LEU A 329 29.97 -10.35 14.59
C LEU A 329 28.59 -11.01 14.63
N GLY A 330 28.35 -11.86 15.62
CA GLY A 330 27.06 -12.49 15.85
C GLY A 330 25.95 -11.46 16.11
N ILE A 331 26.20 -10.47 16.96
CA ILE A 331 25.27 -9.36 17.24
C ILE A 331 25.00 -8.55 15.97
N VAL A 332 26.05 -8.16 15.24
CA VAL A 332 25.93 -7.42 13.97
C VAL A 332 25.04 -8.19 12.98
N VAL A 333 25.31 -9.48 12.79
CA VAL A 333 24.59 -10.30 11.81
C VAL A 333 23.15 -10.54 12.24
N LEU A 334 22.90 -10.81 13.52
CA LEU A 334 21.55 -11.03 14.03
C LEU A 334 20.73 -9.73 13.96
N CYS A 335 21.27 -8.59 14.40
CA CYS A 335 20.57 -7.30 14.36
C CYS A 335 20.27 -6.84 12.92
N PHE A 336 21.20 -7.01 11.99
CA PHE A 336 20.95 -6.64 10.59
C PHE A 336 19.83 -7.49 9.96
N ASN A 337 19.88 -8.81 10.12
CA ASN A 337 18.91 -9.72 9.50
C ASN A 337 17.54 -9.72 10.21
N SER A 338 17.50 -9.41 11.51
CA SER A 338 16.25 -9.33 12.28
C SER A 338 15.45 -8.04 12.05
N GLY A 339 16.10 -6.95 11.67
CA GLY A 339 15.43 -5.66 11.46
C GLY A 339 15.79 -4.99 10.15
N ILE A 340 17.00 -4.43 10.06
CA ILE A 340 17.34 -3.46 9.01
C ILE A 340 17.17 -4.04 7.60
N GLY A 341 17.63 -5.27 7.35
CA GLY A 341 17.60 -5.89 6.03
C GLY A 341 16.20 -6.13 5.48
N SER A 342 15.25 -6.53 6.33
CA SER A 342 13.87 -6.87 5.95
C SER A 342 12.91 -5.68 6.07
N VAL A 343 13.08 -4.85 7.10
CA VAL A 343 12.21 -3.70 7.38
C VAL A 343 12.44 -2.58 6.36
N TYR A 344 13.68 -2.37 5.90
CA TYR A 344 14.02 -1.29 4.96
C TYR A 344 13.23 -1.38 3.65
N LEU A 345 13.25 -2.55 2.99
CA LEU A 345 12.60 -2.74 1.69
C LEU A 345 11.09 -2.49 1.79
N LEU A 346 10.48 -2.92 2.89
CA LEU A 346 9.04 -2.80 3.10
C LEU A 346 8.63 -1.38 3.52
N LEU A 347 9.41 -0.73 4.38
CA LEU A 347 9.20 0.67 4.74
C LEU A 347 9.33 1.59 3.51
N PHE A 348 10.25 1.28 2.60
CA PHE A 348 10.40 2.04 1.35
C PHE A 348 9.14 1.98 0.49
N SER A 349 8.51 0.80 0.33
CA SER A 349 7.21 0.69 -0.36
C SER A 349 6.08 1.44 0.37
N GLU A 350 5.99 1.34 1.69
CA GLU A 350 4.96 2.03 2.49
C GLU A 350 5.13 3.56 2.50
N LEU A 351 6.36 4.08 2.34
CA LEU A 351 6.65 5.51 2.26
C LEU A 351 6.26 6.11 0.90
N LEU A 352 6.30 5.30 -0.16
CA LEU A 352 5.90 5.70 -1.51
C LEU A 352 4.39 5.56 -1.73
N ASP A 353 3.71 4.69 -0.99
CA ASP A 353 2.25 4.63 -0.88
C ASP A 353 1.72 5.85 -0.10
N THR A 354 1.73 7.00 -0.76
CA THR A 354 1.22 8.28 -0.24
C THR A 354 -0.32 8.36 -0.13
N SER A 355 -1.01 7.25 0.12
CA SER A 355 -2.45 7.24 0.45
C SER A 355 -2.73 7.59 1.92
N ASN A 356 -1.72 7.53 2.81
CA ASN A 356 -1.89 7.75 4.24
C ASN A 356 -1.89 9.24 4.62
N VAL A 357 -2.99 9.92 4.32
CA VAL A 357 -3.21 11.35 4.61
C VAL A 357 -3.45 11.63 6.12
N LEU A 358 -3.95 10.65 6.89
CA LEU A 358 -4.33 10.80 8.31
C LEU A 358 -3.36 10.13 9.31
N LYS A 359 -2.05 10.16 9.07
CA LYS A 359 -1.08 9.56 10.02
C LYS A 359 -1.23 10.18 11.42
N ASN A 360 -1.45 9.34 12.43
CA ASN A 360 -1.65 9.69 13.84
C ASN A 360 -2.94 10.46 14.16
N ALA A 361 -3.92 10.53 13.26
CA ALA A 361 -5.20 11.16 13.56
C ALA A 361 -6.15 10.16 14.24
N LYS A 362 -6.87 10.61 15.26
CA LYS A 362 -7.96 9.90 15.91
C LYS A 362 -9.29 10.46 15.43
N VAL A 363 -10.13 9.60 14.86
CA VAL A 363 -11.45 9.97 14.36
C VAL A 363 -12.50 9.51 15.37
N MET A 364 -13.40 10.41 15.77
CA MET A 364 -14.52 10.10 16.64
C MET A 364 -15.84 10.28 15.92
N LEU A 365 -16.74 9.32 16.07
CA LEU A 365 -18.12 9.41 15.60
C LEU A 365 -19.07 9.43 16.79
N LEU A 366 -19.79 10.55 16.94
CA LEU A 366 -20.80 10.75 17.98
C LEU A 366 -22.18 10.56 17.39
N GLN A 367 -22.99 9.66 17.96
CA GLN A 367 -24.33 9.40 17.46
C GLN A 367 -25.41 9.34 18.56
N GLU A 368 -26.48 10.09 18.34
CA GLU A 368 -27.75 9.99 19.08
C GLU A 368 -28.66 8.91 18.46
N VAL A 369 -28.67 8.83 17.12
CA VAL A 369 -29.43 7.87 16.33
C VAL A 369 -28.46 6.88 15.68
N ASN A 370 -28.66 5.59 15.93
CA ASN A 370 -27.81 4.55 15.37
C ASN A 370 -28.07 4.38 13.86
N GLU A 371 -27.06 4.67 13.04
CA GLU A 371 -27.11 4.58 11.58
C GLU A 371 -25.93 3.71 11.07
N PRO A 372 -26.11 2.37 10.96
CA PRO A 372 -25.00 1.45 10.74
C PRO A 372 -24.27 1.67 9.40
N THR A 373 -24.99 2.09 8.36
CA THR A 373 -24.42 2.36 7.03
C THR A 373 -23.47 3.55 7.04
N LEU A 374 -23.83 4.63 7.74
CA LEU A 374 -22.99 5.82 7.89
C LEU A 374 -21.76 5.52 8.76
N ASN A 375 -21.95 4.75 9.84
CA ASN A 375 -20.86 4.33 10.72
C ASN A 375 -19.82 3.53 9.97
N LEU A 376 -20.26 2.57 9.15
CA LEU A 376 -19.37 1.76 8.32
C LEU A 376 -18.64 2.61 7.28
N ALA A 377 -19.32 3.56 6.63
CA ALA A 377 -18.71 4.44 5.63
C ALA A 377 -17.60 5.32 6.24
N VAL A 378 -17.87 5.96 7.39
CA VAL A 378 -16.88 6.80 8.09
C VAL A 378 -15.73 5.97 8.64
N SER A 379 -16.02 4.81 9.24
CA SER A 379 -14.97 3.92 9.78
C SER A 379 -14.04 3.42 8.67
N LYS A 380 -14.61 2.94 7.56
CA LYS A 380 -13.83 2.48 6.41
C LYS A 380 -13.03 3.61 5.77
N ALA A 381 -13.58 4.82 5.69
CA ALA A 381 -12.86 6.00 5.22
C ALA A 381 -11.65 6.33 6.11
N ALA A 382 -11.84 6.34 7.43
CA ALA A 382 -10.77 6.60 8.38
C ALA A 382 -9.65 5.54 8.31
N SER A 383 -10.00 4.26 8.21
CA SER A 383 -9.02 3.18 8.01
C SER A 383 -8.27 3.30 6.69
N LEU A 384 -8.97 3.62 5.59
CA LEU A 384 -8.36 3.80 4.26
C LEU A 384 -7.38 4.97 4.23
N MET A 385 -7.65 6.01 5.01
CA MET A 385 -6.81 7.20 5.12
C MET A 385 -5.66 7.05 6.12
N GLY A 386 -5.60 5.93 6.86
CA GLY A 386 -4.54 5.62 7.81
C GLY A 386 -4.71 6.22 9.20
N ALA A 387 -5.95 6.49 9.64
CA ALA A 387 -6.24 6.95 11.01
C ALA A 387 -5.80 5.90 12.05
N THR A 388 -5.25 6.35 13.18
CA THR A 388 -4.75 5.47 14.24
C THR A 388 -5.83 4.82 15.07
N ASP A 389 -6.95 5.52 15.26
CA ASP A 389 -8.06 5.04 16.06
C ASP A 389 -9.39 5.61 15.53
N VAL A 390 -10.44 4.79 15.59
CA VAL A 390 -11.80 5.15 15.22
C VAL A 390 -12.73 4.79 16.38
N SER A 391 -13.15 5.81 17.12
CA SER A 391 -14.03 5.64 18.27
C SER A 391 -15.47 5.98 17.90
N ILE A 392 -16.41 5.08 18.16
CA ILE A 392 -17.84 5.29 17.94
C ILE A 392 -18.54 5.37 19.30
N LYS A 393 -19.27 6.46 19.55
CA LYS A 393 -20.04 6.65 20.78
C LYS A 393 -21.53 6.77 20.49
N ASP A 394 -22.28 5.81 20.99
CA ASP A 394 -23.73 5.72 20.84
C ASP A 394 -24.46 6.33 22.03
N LYS A 395 -25.73 6.69 21.80
CA LYS A 395 -26.67 7.21 22.82
C LYS A 395 -26.13 8.48 23.50
N LEU A 396 -25.56 9.37 22.70
CA LEU A 396 -25.08 10.66 23.21
C LEU A 396 -26.27 11.50 23.71
N VAL A 397 -26.12 12.06 24.91
CA VAL A 397 -27.07 13.02 25.48
C VAL A 397 -26.43 14.41 25.46
N TRP A 398 -27.10 15.38 24.85
CA TRP A 398 -26.62 16.75 24.66
C TRP A 398 -26.89 17.66 25.88
N GLU A 399 -26.67 17.15 27.10
CA GLU A 399 -26.99 17.86 28.34
C GLU A 399 -25.99 18.97 28.71
N TYR A 400 -24.73 18.83 28.28
CA TYR A 400 -23.65 19.71 28.73
C TYR A 400 -22.93 20.38 27.56
N ASP A 401 -22.89 21.71 27.57
CA ASP A 401 -22.26 22.51 26.50
C ASP A 401 -20.72 22.36 26.46
N TYR A 402 -20.08 21.92 27.55
CA TYR A 402 -18.62 21.72 27.60
C TYR A 402 -18.13 20.43 26.93
N LEU A 403 -19.02 19.54 26.49
CA LEU A 403 -18.65 18.27 25.85
C LEU A 403 -17.78 18.48 24.60
N GLY A 404 -17.99 19.59 23.87
CA GLY A 404 -17.18 19.96 22.71
C GLY A 404 -15.68 20.05 23.01
N ARG A 405 -15.32 20.63 24.16
CA ARG A 405 -13.93 20.77 24.63
C ARG A 405 -13.36 19.45 25.13
N VAL A 406 -14.17 18.63 25.80
CA VAL A 406 -13.73 17.35 26.36
C VAL A 406 -13.38 16.39 25.22
N PHE A 407 -14.26 16.25 24.24
CA PHE A 407 -14.02 15.35 23.12
C PHE A 407 -12.89 15.85 22.21
N SER A 408 -12.72 17.17 22.06
CA SER A 408 -11.63 17.73 21.26
C SER A 408 -10.24 17.50 21.84
N MET A 409 -10.11 17.18 23.13
CA MET A 409 -8.84 16.73 23.72
C MET A 409 -8.49 15.28 23.41
N MET A 410 -9.47 14.48 22.98
CA MET A 410 -9.32 13.03 22.80
C MET A 410 -9.24 12.60 21.33
N CYS A 411 -9.63 13.47 20.39
CA CYS A 411 -9.67 13.18 18.96
C CYS A 411 -9.34 14.41 18.11
N ASP A 412 -8.98 14.18 16.85
CA ASP A 412 -8.57 15.22 15.90
C ASP A 412 -9.70 15.59 14.92
N ILE A 413 -10.68 14.70 14.73
CA ILE A 413 -11.84 14.91 13.84
C ILE A 413 -13.08 14.31 14.50
N ILE A 414 -14.18 15.07 14.54
CA ILE A 414 -15.45 14.62 15.08
C ILE A 414 -16.51 14.59 13.98
N PHE A 415 -17.13 13.43 13.77
CA PHE A 415 -18.33 13.28 12.97
C PHE A 415 -19.55 13.15 13.88
N VAL A 416 -20.62 13.90 13.59
CA VAL A 416 -21.83 13.94 14.42
C VAL A 416 -23.06 13.49 13.64
N SER A 417 -23.81 12.55 14.21
CA SER A 417 -25.14 12.12 13.78
C SER A 417 -26.15 12.38 14.91
N THR A 418 -27.06 13.34 14.74
CA THR A 418 -27.97 13.78 15.83
C THR A 418 -29.40 13.97 15.35
N SER A 419 -30.38 13.91 16.25
CA SER A 419 -31.75 14.34 15.93
C SER A 419 -31.94 15.85 16.11
N THR A 420 -31.05 16.51 16.85
CA THR A 420 -31.17 17.91 17.27
C THR A 420 -30.11 18.79 16.60
N HIS A 421 -30.47 19.41 15.47
CA HIS A 421 -29.51 20.19 14.66
C HIS A 421 -28.87 21.36 15.42
N GLY A 422 -29.62 22.08 16.26
CA GLY A 422 -29.11 23.20 17.04
C GLY A 422 -28.02 22.83 18.05
N CYS A 423 -27.95 21.57 18.48
CA CYS A 423 -26.89 21.09 19.38
C CYS A 423 -25.55 20.97 18.68
N VAL A 424 -25.53 20.69 17.36
CA VAL A 424 -24.28 20.58 16.58
C VAL A 424 -23.55 21.92 16.54
N GLY A 425 -24.28 23.02 16.35
CA GLY A 425 -23.70 24.36 16.32
C GLY A 425 -23.04 24.73 17.64
N ARG A 426 -23.78 24.60 18.75
CA ARG A 426 -23.25 24.84 20.11
C ARG A 426 -22.03 23.95 20.42
N PHE A 427 -22.09 22.68 20.04
CA PHE A 427 -20.99 21.75 20.24
C PHE A 427 -19.75 22.14 19.41
N ALA A 428 -19.94 22.52 18.15
CA ALA A 428 -18.87 22.95 17.25
C ALA A 428 -18.21 24.26 17.73
N GLU A 429 -18.98 25.22 18.23
CA GLU A 429 -18.45 26.46 18.81
C GLU A 429 -17.52 26.24 20.01
N GLN A 430 -17.77 25.17 20.78
CA GLN A 430 -16.92 24.80 21.93
C GLN A 430 -15.84 23.78 21.58
N SER A 431 -15.77 23.28 20.34
CA SER A 431 -14.79 22.28 19.95
C SER A 431 -13.54 22.94 19.36
N SER A 432 -12.35 22.51 19.80
CA SER A 432 -11.08 22.94 19.19
C SER A 432 -10.72 22.17 17.92
N VAL A 433 -11.51 21.16 17.56
CA VAL A 433 -11.28 20.29 16.40
C VAL A 433 -12.45 20.35 15.43
N PRO A 434 -12.24 20.08 14.13
CA PRO A 434 -13.30 20.14 13.13
C PRO A 434 -14.45 19.17 13.44
N VAL A 435 -15.66 19.72 13.54
CA VAL A 435 -16.92 18.98 13.76
C VAL A 435 -17.71 18.93 12.46
N MET A 436 -17.89 17.72 11.92
CA MET A 436 -18.61 17.45 10.67
C MET A 436 -19.99 16.87 10.96
N CYS A 437 -21.04 17.58 10.54
CA CYS A 437 -22.41 17.06 10.63
C CYS A 437 -22.68 16.07 9.49
N VAL A 438 -22.70 14.78 9.81
CA VAL A 438 -23.05 13.70 8.87
C VAL A 438 -24.55 13.70 8.60
N ARG A 439 -25.33 13.73 9.69
CA ARG A 439 -26.79 13.70 9.69
C ARG A 439 -27.35 14.49 10.87
N SER A 440 -28.40 15.25 10.59
CA SER A 440 -29.24 15.92 11.56
C SER A 440 -30.72 15.81 11.14
N ARG A 441 -31.66 16.25 11.98
CA ARG A 441 -33.05 16.44 11.57
C ARG A 441 -33.22 17.46 10.44
N ALA A 442 -32.27 18.38 10.27
CA ALA A 442 -32.31 19.36 9.20
C ALA A 442 -31.62 18.85 7.93
N HIS A 443 -30.47 18.18 8.03
CA HIS A 443 -29.60 17.86 6.90
C HIS A 443 -29.10 16.41 6.92
N ALA A 444 -28.97 15.78 5.76
CA ALA A 444 -28.25 14.51 5.59
C ALA A 444 -27.06 14.72 4.64
N SER A 445 -26.08 15.50 5.10
CA SER A 445 -24.99 16.05 4.28
C SER A 445 -24.18 14.96 3.60
N LEU A 446 -23.77 13.91 4.33
CA LEU A 446 -22.91 12.85 3.78
C LEU A 446 -23.62 12.07 2.67
N GLN A 447 -24.89 11.72 2.90
CA GLN A 447 -25.70 10.98 1.92
C GLN A 447 -26.01 11.82 0.68
N ALA A 448 -26.34 13.10 0.86
CA ALA A 448 -26.64 13.99 -0.25
C ALA A 448 -25.40 14.25 -1.13
N LEU A 449 -24.24 14.50 -0.51
CA LEU A 449 -22.98 14.69 -1.22
C LEU A 449 -22.55 13.42 -1.98
N ALA A 450 -22.72 12.24 -1.38
CA ALA A 450 -22.39 10.98 -2.05
C ALA A 450 -23.29 10.72 -3.28
N THR A 451 -24.57 11.10 -3.19
CA THR A 451 -25.49 11.03 -4.34
C THR A 451 -25.05 11.99 -5.44
N ILE A 452 -24.69 13.23 -5.09
CA ILE A 452 -24.19 14.23 -6.05
C ILE A 452 -22.89 13.78 -6.70
N MET A 453 -21.95 13.23 -5.94
CA MET A 453 -20.72 12.67 -6.49
C MET A 453 -21.01 11.60 -7.54
N THR A 454 -21.99 10.73 -7.27
CA THR A 454 -22.41 9.69 -8.22
C THR A 454 -23.07 10.28 -9.48
N ILE A 455 -23.80 11.39 -9.34
CA ILE A 455 -24.37 12.12 -10.50
C ILE A 455 -23.22 12.73 -11.33
N ILE A 456 -22.22 13.33 -10.68
CA ILE A 456 -21.04 13.91 -11.35
C ILE A 456 -20.23 12.82 -12.05
N GLU A 457 -20.09 11.63 -11.48
CA GLU A 457 -19.43 10.49 -12.14
C GLU A 457 -20.16 10.05 -13.42
N GLU A 458 -21.49 10.17 -13.46
CA GLU A 458 -22.31 9.75 -14.62
C GLU A 458 -22.47 10.82 -15.71
N TYR A 459 -22.49 12.10 -15.33
CA TYR A 459 -22.75 13.21 -16.25
C TYR A 459 -21.56 14.19 -16.40
N GLY A 460 -20.50 14.04 -15.61
CA GLY A 460 -19.31 14.91 -15.60
C GLY A 460 -19.49 16.26 -14.89
N THR A 461 -20.71 16.78 -14.80
CA THR A 461 -21.04 18.07 -14.18
C THR A 461 -22.42 18.03 -13.52
N MET A 462 -22.73 19.01 -12.66
CA MET A 462 -24.08 19.24 -12.11
C MET A 462 -24.82 20.37 -12.84
N ASN A 463 -24.12 21.17 -13.66
CA ASN A 463 -24.70 22.32 -14.33
C ASN A 463 -25.81 21.88 -15.30
N CYS A 464 -26.98 22.52 -15.17
CA CYS A 464 -28.17 22.30 -16.01
C CYS A 464 -28.73 20.87 -15.96
N ILE A 465 -28.48 20.11 -14.89
CA ILE A 465 -29.13 18.81 -14.68
C ILE A 465 -30.50 19.01 -14.02
N ASP A 466 -31.54 18.38 -14.58
CA ASP A 466 -32.88 18.33 -14.00
C ASP A 466 -33.04 17.13 -13.06
N ILE A 467 -33.18 17.42 -11.76
CA ILE A 467 -33.33 16.43 -10.69
C ILE A 467 -34.79 16.40 -10.21
N ALA A 468 -35.36 15.20 -10.19
CA ALA A 468 -36.68 14.89 -9.65
C ALA A 468 -36.55 14.24 -8.27
N TYR A 469 -37.18 14.79 -7.24
CA TYR A 469 -37.32 14.14 -5.94
C TYR A 469 -38.79 13.83 -5.61
N ILE A 470 -39.08 12.58 -5.26
CA ILE A 470 -40.42 12.14 -4.90
C ILE A 470 -40.36 11.44 -3.55
N GLY A 471 -41.02 11.98 -2.54
CA GLY A 471 -41.15 11.33 -1.23
C GLY A 471 -41.53 12.28 -0.12
N LYS A 472 -41.64 11.75 1.10
CA LYS A 472 -41.96 12.58 2.28
C LYS A 472 -40.85 13.59 2.61
N ALA A 473 -41.22 14.57 3.44
CA ALA A 473 -40.29 15.47 4.12
C ALA A 473 -39.19 14.67 4.84
N HIS A 474 -37.93 14.86 4.40
CA HIS A 474 -36.77 14.14 4.93
C HIS A 474 -35.52 15.04 4.88
N PRO A 475 -34.54 14.88 5.80
CA PRO A 475 -33.32 15.70 5.81
C PRO A 475 -32.49 15.62 4.53
N VAL A 476 -32.63 14.55 3.76
CA VAL A 476 -31.98 14.38 2.45
C VAL A 476 -32.52 15.40 1.43
N LEU A 477 -33.84 15.61 1.37
CA LEU A 477 -34.44 16.63 0.50
C LEU A 477 -33.96 18.03 0.89
N ASN A 478 -33.88 18.32 2.19
CA ASN A 478 -33.36 19.59 2.69
C ASN A 478 -31.93 19.86 2.24
N SER A 479 -31.07 18.83 2.24
CA SER A 479 -29.71 18.95 1.72
C SER A 479 -29.71 19.22 0.20
N TYR A 480 -30.59 18.58 -0.57
CA TYR A 480 -30.70 18.84 -2.02
C TYR A 480 -31.23 20.24 -2.35
N LEU A 481 -32.16 20.78 -1.56
CA LEU A 481 -32.67 22.15 -1.73
C LEU A 481 -31.54 23.19 -1.71
N LEU A 482 -30.45 22.93 -0.97
CA LEU A 482 -29.28 23.80 -0.93
C LEU A 482 -28.25 23.39 -1.99
N LEU A 483 -27.88 22.10 -2.04
CA LEU A 483 -26.76 21.61 -2.86
C LEU A 483 -27.04 21.69 -4.37
N CYS A 484 -28.27 21.42 -4.81
CA CYS A 484 -28.62 21.47 -6.24
C CYS A 484 -28.42 22.88 -6.83
N PRO A 485 -29.05 23.95 -6.28
CA PRO A 485 -28.84 25.28 -6.82
C PRO A 485 -27.41 25.79 -6.60
N MET A 486 -26.72 25.37 -5.54
CA MET A 486 -25.30 25.72 -5.32
C MET A 486 -24.39 25.17 -6.42
N LEU A 487 -24.73 24.01 -7.00
CA LEU A 487 -23.94 23.32 -8.02
C LEU A 487 -24.52 23.49 -9.45
N GLY A 488 -25.48 24.40 -9.64
CA GLY A 488 -26.04 24.71 -10.96
C GLY A 488 -27.09 23.73 -11.48
N ALA A 489 -27.65 22.86 -10.62
CA ALA A 489 -28.70 21.91 -11.00
C ALA A 489 -30.12 22.43 -10.68
N ASN A 490 -31.09 22.03 -11.50
CA ASN A 490 -32.51 22.27 -11.28
C ASN A 490 -33.10 21.16 -10.40
N LEU A 491 -34.03 21.52 -9.51
CA LEU A 491 -34.69 20.56 -8.61
C LEU A 491 -36.21 20.72 -8.64
N LYS A 492 -36.89 19.69 -9.17
CA LYS A 492 -38.34 19.52 -9.05
C LYS A 492 -38.61 18.51 -7.95
N PHE A 493 -39.54 18.80 -7.05
CA PHE A 493 -39.86 17.85 -5.99
C PHE A 493 -41.35 17.80 -5.66
N LYS A 494 -41.80 16.61 -5.23
CA LYS A 494 -43.13 16.37 -4.65
C LYS A 494 -42.97 15.84 -3.23
N CYS A 495 -43.58 16.56 -2.28
CA CYS A 495 -43.63 16.24 -0.86
C CYS A 495 -45.10 16.21 -0.39
N CYS A 496 -45.41 15.50 0.69
CA CYS A 496 -46.79 15.35 1.21
C CYS A 496 -47.41 16.63 1.82
N CYS A 497 -46.71 17.76 1.79
CA CYS A 497 -47.09 18.94 2.57
C CYS A 497 -47.64 20.02 1.65
N ASP A 498 -48.96 20.24 1.69
CA ASP A 498 -49.66 21.22 0.84
C ASP A 498 -49.43 22.68 1.25
N LYS A 499 -49.07 22.93 2.53
CA LYS A 499 -48.93 24.30 3.07
C LYS A 499 -47.49 24.77 3.23
N CYS A 500 -46.50 23.88 3.45
CA CYS A 500 -45.07 24.21 3.61
C CYS A 500 -44.23 22.91 3.51
N PRO A 501 -43.27 22.76 2.56
CA PRO A 501 -42.81 21.43 2.19
C PRO A 501 -41.93 20.70 3.21
N VAL A 502 -41.02 21.35 3.95
CA VAL A 502 -40.12 20.64 4.90
C VAL A 502 -39.59 21.57 6.00
N SER A 503 -39.12 22.76 5.60
CA SER A 503 -38.73 23.87 6.45
C SER A 503 -38.86 25.17 5.63
N PRO A 504 -39.72 26.13 6.03
CA PRO A 504 -39.91 27.38 5.27
C PRO A 504 -38.62 28.16 5.07
N LEU A 505 -37.72 28.12 6.07
CA LEU A 505 -36.44 28.81 6.04
C LEU A 505 -35.48 28.23 4.98
N LEU A 506 -35.40 26.90 4.88
CA LEU A 506 -34.52 26.25 3.90
C LEU A 506 -35.04 26.41 2.47
N TYR A 507 -36.37 26.40 2.30
CA TYR A 507 -36.97 26.66 1.00
C TYR A 507 -36.70 28.09 0.53
N LYS A 508 -36.89 29.09 1.42
CA LYS A 508 -36.55 30.49 1.12
C LYS A 508 -35.05 30.67 0.81
N ALA A 509 -34.17 30.02 1.57
CA ALA A 509 -32.73 30.03 1.30
C ALA A 509 -32.38 29.41 -0.07
N SER A 510 -33.08 28.34 -0.45
CA SER A 510 -32.96 27.74 -1.79
C SER A 510 -33.41 28.71 -2.88
N GLU A 511 -34.55 29.40 -2.72
CA GLU A 511 -35.01 30.43 -3.67
C GLU A 511 -33.98 31.56 -3.84
N ASP A 512 -33.39 32.05 -2.76
CA ASP A 512 -32.37 33.08 -2.85
C ASP A 512 -31.08 32.60 -3.53
N MET A 513 -30.73 31.32 -3.41
CA MET A 513 -29.62 30.72 -4.15
C MET A 513 -29.94 30.50 -5.63
N THR A 514 -31.16 30.10 -5.96
CA THR A 514 -31.57 29.92 -7.37
C THR A 514 -31.48 31.20 -8.18
N LYS A 515 -31.79 32.36 -7.57
CA LYS A 515 -31.60 33.68 -8.19
C LYS A 515 -30.14 33.94 -8.55
N LYS A 516 -29.19 33.47 -7.74
CA LYS A 516 -27.76 33.65 -7.96
C LYS A 516 -27.21 32.68 -9.02
N SER A 517 -27.66 31.43 -9.02
CA SER A 517 -27.17 30.40 -9.94
C SER A 517 -27.98 30.23 -11.22
N GLN A 518 -29.05 31.04 -11.41
CA GLN A 518 -29.98 30.94 -12.54
C GLN A 518 -30.60 29.54 -12.71
N THR A 519 -30.78 28.83 -11.60
CA THR A 519 -31.39 27.49 -11.56
C THR A 519 -32.88 27.56 -11.19
N VAL A 520 -33.60 26.44 -11.32
CA VAL A 520 -35.02 26.35 -10.98
C VAL A 520 -35.22 25.34 -9.84
N VAL A 521 -35.85 25.79 -8.75
CA VAL A 521 -36.35 24.91 -7.69
C VAL A 521 -37.87 25.07 -7.63
N LYS A 522 -38.61 23.98 -7.79
CA LYS A 522 -40.09 24.01 -7.87
C LYS A 522 -40.72 22.83 -7.14
N GLN A 523 -41.70 23.13 -6.29
CA GLN A 523 -42.60 22.12 -5.74
C GLN A 523 -43.73 21.82 -6.73
N CYS A 524 -43.94 20.54 -7.05
CA CYS A 524 -45.02 20.10 -7.94
C CYS A 524 -46.12 19.34 -7.18
N LYS A 525 -47.35 19.41 -7.69
CA LYS A 525 -48.52 18.72 -7.11
C LYS A 525 -48.65 17.28 -7.59
N HIS A 526 -48.41 17.01 -8.87
CA HIS A 526 -48.52 15.66 -9.45
C HIS A 526 -47.14 15.03 -9.65
N LYS A 527 -47.08 13.69 -9.59
CA LYS A 527 -45.84 12.94 -9.80
C LYS A 527 -45.30 13.10 -11.23
N ASP A 528 -46.20 13.15 -12.21
CA ASP A 528 -45.82 13.26 -13.62
C ASP A 528 -45.14 14.60 -13.92
N ASP A 529 -45.57 15.70 -13.28
CA ASP A 529 -44.93 17.02 -13.39
C ASP A 529 -43.49 17.01 -12.86
N VAL A 530 -43.22 16.21 -11.82
CA VAL A 530 -41.87 16.07 -11.26
C VAL A 530 -40.97 15.28 -12.20
N LEU A 531 -41.49 14.17 -12.76
CA LEU A 531 -40.73 13.27 -13.63
C LEU A 531 -40.50 13.86 -15.04
N HIS A 532 -41.29 14.85 -15.44
CA HIS A 532 -41.20 15.44 -16.77
C HIS A 532 -39.82 16.04 -17.06
N GLN A 533 -39.14 15.48 -18.06
CA GLN A 533 -37.79 15.87 -18.52
C GLN A 533 -36.70 15.79 -17.44
N SER A 534 -36.81 14.89 -16.46
CA SER A 534 -35.80 14.77 -15.39
C SER A 534 -34.73 13.71 -15.70
N CYS A 535 -33.47 14.12 -15.76
CA CYS A 535 -32.33 13.20 -15.99
C CYS A 535 -32.00 12.34 -14.76
N VAL A 536 -32.35 12.82 -13.57
CA VAL A 536 -32.08 12.12 -12.29
C VAL A 536 -33.37 12.00 -11.50
N VAL A 537 -33.74 10.78 -11.10
CA VAL A 537 -34.93 10.52 -10.29
C VAL A 537 -34.51 9.97 -8.92
N ILE A 538 -34.95 10.62 -7.86
CA ILE A 538 -34.61 10.28 -6.47
C ILE A 538 -35.91 9.97 -5.71
N ALA A 539 -36.02 8.72 -5.24
CA ALA A 539 -37.05 8.31 -4.30
C ALA A 539 -36.62 8.63 -2.85
N GLY A 540 -37.51 9.27 -2.11
CA GLY A 540 -37.38 9.48 -0.68
C GLY A 540 -37.54 8.17 0.12
N PRO A 541 -37.34 8.21 1.45
CA PRO A 541 -37.39 7.02 2.28
C PRO A 541 -38.81 6.53 2.55
N ALA A 542 -38.91 5.27 2.95
CA ALA A 542 -40.17 4.57 3.13
C ALA A 542 -41.21 5.27 4.00
N THR A 543 -42.47 5.13 3.60
CA THR A 543 -43.64 5.62 4.34
C THR A 543 -44.49 4.47 4.86
N ASN A 544 -44.78 4.47 6.16
CA ASN A 544 -45.65 3.44 6.79
C ASN A 544 -47.15 3.75 6.65
N LYS A 545 -47.54 4.84 5.96
CA LYS A 545 -48.95 5.25 5.80
C LYS A 545 -49.45 4.83 4.42
N GLU A 546 -50.41 3.93 4.36
CA GLU A 546 -50.95 3.36 3.10
C GLU A 546 -51.41 4.42 2.09
N ASP A 547 -52.09 5.47 2.55
CA ASP A 547 -52.56 6.57 1.68
C ASP A 547 -51.41 7.32 0.99
N LYS A 548 -50.27 7.44 1.68
CA LYS A 548 -49.07 8.10 1.16
C LYS A 548 -48.23 7.19 0.28
N ILE A 549 -48.26 5.87 0.53
CA ILE A 549 -47.60 4.89 -0.33
C ILE A 549 -48.17 4.99 -1.75
N LYS A 550 -49.50 5.08 -1.90
CA LYS A 550 -50.16 5.25 -3.20
C LYS A 550 -49.74 6.54 -3.91
N GLU A 551 -49.52 7.61 -3.17
CA GLU A 551 -49.14 8.92 -3.70
C GLU A 551 -47.69 8.96 -4.22
N PHE A 552 -46.77 8.25 -3.55
CA PHE A 552 -45.35 8.18 -3.93
C PHE A 552 -44.98 6.94 -4.73
N LYS A 553 -45.96 6.08 -5.08
CA LYS A 553 -45.69 4.89 -5.85
C LYS A 553 -45.40 5.22 -7.32
N PHE A 554 -44.22 4.82 -7.79
CA PHE A 554 -43.86 4.87 -9.20
C PHE A 554 -42.88 3.75 -9.59
N GLY A 555 -42.94 3.37 -10.86
CA GLY A 555 -42.12 2.32 -11.45
C GLY A 555 -41.34 2.79 -12.69
N VAL A 556 -40.71 1.85 -13.37
CA VAL A 556 -39.92 2.12 -14.58
C VAL A 556 -40.79 2.72 -15.70
N GLU A 557 -42.03 2.25 -15.83
CA GLU A 557 -42.95 2.74 -16.87
C GLU A 557 -43.37 4.19 -16.67
N ASP A 558 -43.57 4.62 -15.42
CA ASP A 558 -43.88 6.02 -15.10
C ASP A 558 -42.70 6.94 -15.48
N ILE A 559 -41.46 6.50 -15.24
CA ILE A 559 -40.27 7.25 -15.65
C ILE A 559 -40.19 7.30 -17.18
N LYS A 560 -40.36 6.18 -17.89
CA LYS A 560 -40.31 6.16 -19.36
C LYS A 560 -41.42 6.96 -20.03
N ARG A 561 -42.62 6.98 -19.44
CA ARG A 561 -43.77 7.75 -19.97
C ARG A 561 -43.53 9.25 -19.89
N CYS A 562 -42.99 9.71 -18.76
CA CYS A 562 -42.86 11.14 -18.48
C CYS A 562 -41.50 11.71 -18.92
N ASN A 563 -40.53 10.85 -19.24
CA ASN A 563 -39.17 11.26 -19.54
C ASN A 563 -38.75 10.90 -20.97
N ASN A 564 -38.66 11.91 -21.83
CA ASN A 564 -38.15 11.77 -23.20
C ASN A 564 -36.62 11.80 -23.29
N VAL A 565 -35.92 11.81 -22.16
CA VAL A 565 -34.45 11.86 -22.11
C VAL A 565 -33.87 10.46 -22.27
N ASN A 566 -32.98 10.28 -23.25
CA ASN A 566 -32.37 8.98 -23.57
C ASN A 566 -31.51 8.40 -22.41
N LYS A 567 -30.96 9.25 -21.53
CA LYS A 567 -30.16 8.84 -20.38
C LYS A 567 -30.81 9.34 -19.09
N TRP A 568 -31.25 8.42 -18.23
CA TRP A 568 -31.75 8.72 -16.89
C TRP A 568 -31.13 7.78 -15.86
N ILE A 569 -30.97 8.26 -14.63
CA ILE A 569 -30.47 7.46 -13.49
C ILE A 569 -31.42 7.57 -12.30
N PHE A 570 -31.45 6.51 -11.50
CA PHE A 570 -32.36 6.39 -10.36
C PHE A 570 -31.61 6.17 -9.05
N PHE A 571 -32.08 6.84 -7.99
CA PHE A 571 -31.59 6.70 -6.62
C PHE A 571 -32.74 6.47 -5.66
N HIS A 572 -32.49 5.69 -4.62
CA HIS A 572 -33.42 5.47 -3.51
C HIS A 572 -32.78 5.84 -2.17
N THR A 573 -33.51 6.55 -1.32
CA THR A 573 -33.11 6.82 0.06
C THR A 573 -33.48 5.63 0.94
N LEU A 574 -32.52 4.77 1.32
CA LEU A 574 -32.80 3.61 2.18
C LEU A 574 -33.29 4.02 3.58
N PRO A 575 -34.09 3.18 4.27
CA PRO A 575 -34.59 1.86 3.85
C PRO A 575 -35.74 1.94 2.83
N ARG A 576 -35.87 0.89 2.02
CA ARG A 576 -36.92 0.74 0.99
C ARG A 576 -38.21 0.18 1.58
N GLY A 577 -39.34 0.73 1.17
CA GLY A 577 -40.69 0.25 1.45
C GLY A 577 -41.46 -0.09 0.18
N ALA A 578 -42.79 -0.16 0.28
CA ALA A 578 -43.69 -0.59 -0.80
C ALA A 578 -43.94 0.49 -1.87
N GLU A 579 -43.31 1.67 -1.75
CA GLU A 579 -43.45 2.77 -2.70
C GLU A 579 -42.68 2.59 -4.01
N ILE A 580 -41.66 1.72 -4.08
CA ILE A 580 -40.88 1.50 -5.31
C ILE A 580 -40.92 0.03 -5.70
N ASP A 581 -41.19 -0.26 -6.98
CA ASP A 581 -41.24 -1.62 -7.52
C ASP A 581 -39.84 -2.25 -7.62
N ASP A 582 -39.76 -3.58 -7.49
CA ASP A 582 -38.48 -4.32 -7.50
C ASP A 582 -37.70 -4.12 -8.79
N GLN A 583 -38.42 -4.05 -9.91
CA GLN A 583 -37.83 -3.84 -11.23
C GLN A 583 -37.13 -2.49 -11.35
N LEU A 584 -37.66 -1.44 -10.72
CA LEU A 584 -37.02 -0.12 -10.73
C LEU A 584 -35.82 -0.09 -9.79
N PHE A 585 -35.94 -0.68 -8.61
CA PHE A 585 -34.88 -0.67 -7.61
C PHE A 585 -33.64 -1.45 -8.07
N MET A 586 -33.82 -2.56 -8.80
CA MET A 586 -32.75 -3.38 -9.37
C MET A 586 -32.44 -3.06 -10.84
N HIS A 587 -32.99 -1.97 -11.39
CA HIS A 587 -32.79 -1.61 -12.78
C HIS A 587 -31.31 -1.31 -13.08
N MET A 588 -30.87 -1.53 -14.33
CA MET A 588 -29.50 -1.20 -14.77
C MET A 588 -29.16 0.29 -14.62
N ASN A 589 -30.17 1.17 -14.55
CA ASN A 589 -30.00 2.62 -14.35
C ASN A 589 -30.05 3.03 -12.88
N ALA A 590 -30.27 2.09 -11.95
CA ALA A 590 -30.20 2.36 -10.53
C ALA A 590 -28.73 2.56 -10.11
N ARG A 591 -28.48 3.62 -9.33
CA ARG A 591 -27.17 3.99 -8.80
C ARG A 591 -27.17 4.12 -7.28
N THR A 592 -28.22 3.66 -6.62
CA THR A 592 -28.38 3.68 -5.16
C THR A 592 -27.16 3.06 -4.44
N PHE A 593 -26.72 1.88 -4.86
CA PHE A 593 -25.57 1.22 -4.21
C PHE A 593 -24.24 1.91 -4.50
N ASN A 594 -24.07 2.49 -5.70
CA ASN A 594 -22.90 3.31 -6.02
C ASN A 594 -22.85 4.54 -5.11
N ALA A 595 -23.98 5.23 -4.90
CA ALA A 595 -24.07 6.36 -3.98
C ALA A 595 -23.78 5.97 -2.53
N VAL A 596 -24.22 4.79 -2.07
CA VAL A 596 -23.87 4.26 -0.74
C VAL A 596 -22.37 3.99 -0.64
N ASN A 597 -21.76 3.37 -1.66
CA ASN A 597 -20.30 3.15 -1.69
C ASN A 597 -19.53 4.47 -1.69
N ASN A 598 -20.04 5.50 -2.38
CA ASN A 598 -19.42 6.83 -2.46
C ASN A 598 -19.44 7.62 -1.14
N MET A 599 -20.26 7.21 -0.15
CA MET A 599 -20.22 7.81 1.19
C MET A 599 -18.84 7.69 1.84
N GLN A 600 -18.11 6.58 1.62
CA GLN A 600 -16.77 6.41 2.20
C GLN A 600 -15.77 7.39 1.59
N TYR A 601 -15.89 7.70 0.29
CA TYR A 601 -14.99 8.61 -0.41
C TYR A 601 -15.28 10.07 -0.04
N ILE A 602 -16.55 10.44 0.11
CA ILE A 602 -16.91 11.77 0.63
C ILE A 602 -16.44 11.91 2.09
N ALA A 603 -16.63 10.90 2.93
CA ALA A 603 -16.12 10.94 4.30
C ALA A 603 -14.59 11.11 4.32
N ALA A 604 -13.86 10.39 3.47
CA ALA A 604 -12.41 10.54 3.32
C ALA A 604 -12.02 11.94 2.84
N ALA A 605 -12.72 12.50 1.85
CA ALA A 605 -12.47 13.85 1.36
C ALA A 605 -12.73 14.93 2.43
N LEU A 606 -13.80 14.76 3.22
CA LEU A 606 -14.11 15.63 4.35
C LEU A 606 -13.02 15.55 5.42
N MET A 607 -12.51 14.36 5.75
CA MET A 607 -11.39 14.19 6.68
C MET A 607 -10.10 14.82 6.15
N ALA A 608 -9.77 14.60 4.88
CA ALA A 608 -8.58 15.17 4.25
C ALA A 608 -8.59 16.70 4.31
N LYS A 609 -9.72 17.30 3.95
CA LYS A 609 -9.92 18.76 4.00
C LYS A 609 -9.79 19.29 5.44
N ALA A 610 -10.38 18.59 6.40
CA ALA A 610 -10.35 18.99 7.81
C ALA A 610 -8.92 19.06 8.35
N VAL A 611 -8.03 18.16 7.94
CA VAL A 611 -6.62 18.12 8.38
C VAL A 611 -5.73 19.09 7.62
N GLN A 612 -6.01 19.36 6.34
CA GLN A 612 -5.18 20.24 5.51
C GLN A 612 -5.48 21.75 5.69
N GLY A 613 -6.48 22.12 6.48
CA GLY A 613 -6.76 23.52 6.82
C GLY A 613 -7.23 24.39 5.64
N HIS A 614 -7.74 23.79 4.56
CA HIS A 614 -8.24 24.54 3.40
C HIS A 614 -9.57 25.25 3.72
N VAL A 615 -9.51 26.57 3.83
CA VAL A 615 -10.68 27.46 3.82
C VAL A 615 -11.18 27.59 2.38
N PHE A 616 -12.49 27.45 2.18
CA PHE A 616 -13.15 27.63 0.87
C PHE A 616 -13.50 29.09 0.64
#